data_AF-A0A7Y1ZHV8-F1
#
_entry.id   AF-A0A7Y1ZHV8-F1
#
_cell.length_a   1.000
_cell.length_b   1.000
_cell.length_c   1.000
_cell.angle_alpha   90.00
_cell.angle_beta   90.00
_cell.angle_gamma   90.00
#
_symmetry.space_group_name_H-M   'P 1'
#
loop_
_entity.id
_entity.type
_entity.pdbx_description
1 polymer ?
#
loop_
_entity_poly.entity_id
_entity_poly.type
_entity_poly.pdbx_seq_one_letter_code
_entity_poly.pdbx_strand_id
1 'polypeptide(L)' 'MKKLMTSLTFAVVLGASVSAGAADPELCLDCHEPAEDWQGMSAQEILAEAKNTKIKRHADNRELSDEELAAMIAALLKK' A
#
# COMPACT_ATOMS: atom_id res chain seq x y z
N MET A 1 23.43 -47.41 -15.81
CA MET A 1 22.42 -46.85 -14.89
C MET A 1 22.98 -45.54 -14.32
N LYS A 2 22.42 -44.40 -14.73
CA LYS A 2 22.89 -43.05 -14.34
C LYS A 2 22.45 -42.76 -12.91
N LYS A 3 23.39 -42.53 -11.98
CA LYS A 3 23.09 -42.03 -10.64
C LYS A 3 23.31 -40.51 -10.64
N LEU A 4 22.22 -39.75 -10.75
CA LEU A 4 22.19 -38.34 -10.38
C LEU A 4 21.87 -38.25 -8.89
N MET A 5 22.77 -37.67 -8.10
CA MET A 5 22.42 -37.04 -6.83
C MET A 5 23.17 -35.72 -6.76
N THR A 6 22.51 -34.66 -7.21
CA THR A 6 22.97 -33.28 -7.04
C THR A 6 22.31 -32.76 -5.77
N SER A 7 23.09 -32.55 -4.72
CA SER A 7 22.68 -31.92 -3.47
C SER A 7 22.13 -30.52 -3.74
N LEU A 8 20.90 -30.26 -3.28
CA LEU A 8 20.26 -28.97 -3.33
C LEU A 8 20.54 -28.22 -2.02
N THR A 9 21.57 -27.38 -2.04
CA THR A 9 21.80 -26.36 -1.00
C THR A 9 20.80 -25.24 -1.21
N PHE A 10 19.84 -25.07 -0.30
CA PHE A 10 18.99 -23.89 -0.26
C PHE A 10 19.24 -23.14 1.05
N ALA A 11 20.31 -22.35 1.06
CA ALA A 11 20.49 -21.26 2.00
C ALA A 11 19.93 -20.00 1.32
N VAL A 12 18.71 -19.60 1.66
CA VAL A 12 18.20 -18.28 1.32
C VAL A 12 17.75 -17.59 2.60
N VAL A 13 18.60 -16.62 2.95
CA VAL A 13 18.44 -15.50 3.85
C VAL A 13 17.02 -14.92 3.80
N LEU A 14 16.20 -15.18 4.83
CA LEU A 14 15.04 -14.34 5.13
C LEU A 14 15.52 -13.12 5.92
N GLY A 15 16.19 -12.24 5.18
CA GLY A 15 16.61 -10.92 5.60
C GLY A 15 16.15 -9.94 4.53
N ALA A 16 14.84 -9.74 4.43
CA ALA A 16 14.26 -8.75 3.55
C ALA A 16 13.24 -7.94 4.37
N SER A 17 13.77 -7.02 5.17
CA SER A 17 13.03 -5.82 5.56
C SER A 17 12.75 -5.04 4.28
N VAL A 18 11.65 -5.37 3.61
CA VAL A 18 11.17 -4.66 2.42
C VAL A 18 10.53 -3.33 2.84
N SER A 19 11.34 -2.41 3.37
CA SER A 19 10.97 -0.99 3.38
C SER A 19 11.31 -0.41 2.01
N ALA A 20 10.56 -0.79 0.98
CA ALA A 20 10.71 -0.29 -0.38
C ALA A 20 9.47 -0.58 -1.21
N GLY A 21 8.57 0.39 -1.29
CA GLY A 21 7.51 0.40 -2.27
C GLY A 21 6.73 1.69 -2.13
N ALA A 22 6.88 2.60 -3.09
CA ALA A 22 5.92 3.67 -3.30
C ALA A 22 4.53 3.02 -3.28
N ALA A 23 3.77 3.25 -2.22
CA ALA A 23 2.44 2.69 -2.09
C ALA A 23 1.63 3.16 -3.31
N ASP A 24 1.09 2.21 -4.06
CA ASP A 24 0.41 2.48 -5.32
C ASP A 24 -0.87 3.28 -5.03
N PRO A 25 -0.95 4.56 -5.47
CA PRO A 25 -2.12 5.38 -5.18
C PRO A 25 -3.42 4.76 -5.74
N GLU A 26 -3.32 3.96 -6.80
CA GLU A 26 -4.49 3.32 -7.41
C GLU A 26 -5.16 2.30 -6.47
N LEU A 27 -4.46 1.80 -5.44
CA LEU A 27 -5.07 0.96 -4.40
C LEU A 27 -6.21 1.65 -3.65
N CYS A 28 -6.19 2.99 -3.55
CA CYS A 28 -7.32 3.73 -2.98
C CYS A 28 -8.56 3.65 -3.89
N LEU A 29 -8.36 3.53 -5.20
CA LEU A 29 -9.43 3.52 -6.20
C LEU A 29 -10.16 2.17 -6.29
N ASP A 30 -9.61 1.11 -5.70
CA ASP A 30 -10.30 -0.18 -5.56
C ASP A 30 -11.58 -0.07 -4.71
N CYS A 31 -11.69 0.98 -3.89
CA CYS A 31 -12.82 1.21 -2.99
C CYS A 31 -13.41 2.63 -3.06
N HIS A 32 -12.75 3.57 -3.74
CA HIS A 32 -13.17 4.97 -3.81
C HIS A 32 -13.23 5.44 -5.25
N GLU A 33 -14.32 6.10 -5.61
CA GLU A 33 -14.44 6.92 -6.80
C GLU A 33 -14.27 8.39 -6.39
N PRO A 34 -13.13 9.06 -6.70
CA PRO A 34 -12.84 10.41 -6.19
C PRO A 34 -13.92 11.45 -6.51
N ALA A 35 -14.60 11.29 -7.65
CA ALA A 35 -15.67 12.18 -8.08
C ALA A 35 -16.96 12.03 -7.25
N GLU A 36 -17.16 10.90 -6.58
CA GLU A 36 -18.32 10.61 -5.73
C GLU A 36 -17.95 10.68 -4.24
N ASP A 37 -16.90 9.98 -3.83
CA ASP A 37 -16.55 9.79 -2.42
C ASP A 37 -15.78 10.96 -1.82
N TRP A 38 -15.02 11.71 -2.63
CA TRP A 38 -14.14 12.79 -2.14
C TRP A 38 -14.59 14.18 -2.59
N GLN A 39 -15.73 14.26 -3.27
CA GLN A 39 -16.25 15.52 -3.78
C GLN A 39 -16.51 16.51 -2.63
N GLY A 40 -15.89 17.69 -2.72
CA GLY A 40 -16.01 18.74 -1.71
C GLY A 40 -15.19 18.53 -0.44
N MET A 41 -14.44 17.42 -0.33
CA MET A 41 -13.49 17.20 0.75
C MET A 41 -12.13 17.83 0.42
N SER A 42 -11.47 18.36 1.44
CA SER A 42 -10.05 18.74 1.36
C SER A 42 -9.15 17.50 1.42
N ALA A 43 -7.92 17.62 0.90
CA ALA A 43 -6.92 16.56 0.99
C ALA A 43 -6.65 16.11 2.44
N GLN A 44 -6.73 17.03 3.41
CA GLN A 44 -6.56 16.73 4.83
C GLN A 44 -7.73 15.91 5.39
N GLU A 45 -8.97 16.19 4.96
CA GLU A 45 -10.15 15.41 5.38
C GLU A 45 -10.09 13.99 4.81
N ILE A 46 -9.71 13.83 3.54
CA ILE A 46 -9.53 12.52 2.90
C ILE A 46 -8.43 11.74 3.63
N LEU A 47 -7.32 12.39 3.98
CA LEU A 47 -6.25 11.77 4.77
C LEU A 47 -6.72 11.35 6.16
N ALA A 48 -7.47 12.19 6.86
CA ALA A 48 -7.99 11.87 8.18
C ALA A 48 -8.90 10.63 8.15
N GLU A 49 -9.72 10.52 7.11
CA GLU A 49 -10.58 9.34 6.91
C GLU A 49 -9.76 8.11 6.51
N ALA A 50 -8.80 8.24 5.59
CA ALA A 50 -7.92 7.15 5.21
C ALA A 50 -7.06 6.63 6.38
N LYS A 51 -6.76 7.47 7.37
CA LYS A 51 -6.06 7.08 8.61
C LYS A 51 -6.96 6.36 9.61
N ASN A 52 -8.26 6.30 9.38
CA ASN A 52 -9.20 5.64 10.27
C ASN A 52 -9.14 4.11 10.12
N THR A 53 -8.10 3.50 10.68
CA THR A 53 -7.85 2.04 10.66
C THR A 53 -8.90 1.19 11.37
N LYS A 54 -9.92 1.81 12.00
CA LYS A 54 -11.11 1.10 12.51
C LYS A 54 -12.03 0.67 11.37
N ILE A 55 -11.96 1.33 10.22
CA ILE A 55 -12.60 0.89 8.99
C ILE A 55 -11.81 -0.28 8.45
N LYS A 56 -12.47 -1.45 8.31
CA LYS A 56 -11.81 -2.69 7.89
C LYS A 56 -11.01 -2.54 6.59
N ARG A 57 -11.47 -1.70 5.66
CA ARG A 57 -10.82 -1.42 4.37
C ARG A 57 -9.60 -0.50 4.46
N HIS A 58 -9.47 0.27 5.54
CA HIS A 58 -8.30 1.13 5.81
C HIS A 58 -7.34 0.49 6.81
N ALA A 59 -7.58 -0.75 7.24
CA ALA A 59 -6.78 -1.39 8.27
C ALA A 59 -5.29 -1.49 7.89
N ASP A 60 -5.01 -1.67 6.60
CA ASP A 60 -3.66 -1.82 6.06
C ASP A 60 -2.95 -0.47 5.87
N ASN A 61 -3.69 0.65 5.90
CA ASN A 61 -3.10 1.98 5.91
C ASN A 61 -2.24 2.23 7.17
N ARG A 62 -2.35 1.38 8.22
CA ARG A 62 -1.46 1.43 9.38
C ARG A 62 0.01 1.16 9.03
N GLU A 63 0.26 0.49 7.91
CA GLU A 63 1.60 0.13 7.45
C GLU A 63 2.27 1.26 6.68
N LEU A 64 1.50 2.29 6.30
CA LEU A 64 1.97 3.48 5.63
C LEU A 64 2.25 4.59 6.64
N SER A 65 3.31 5.38 6.41
CA SER A 65 3.47 6.65 7.12
C SER A 65 2.41 7.66 6.70
N ASP A 66 2.18 8.67 7.55
CA ASP A 66 1.28 9.78 7.24
C ASP A 66 1.72 10.51 5.96
N GLU A 67 3.03 10.69 5.76
CA GLU A 67 3.58 11.33 4.57
C GLU A 67 3.36 10.49 3.30
N GLU A 68 3.54 9.17 3.37
CA GLU A 68 3.29 8.27 2.23
C GLU A 68 1.81 8.27 1.83
N LEU A 69 0.91 8.10 2.80
CA LEU A 69 -0.53 8.10 2.56
C LEU A 69 -1.00 9.46 2.03
N ALA A 70 -0.48 10.57 2.55
CA ALA A 70 -0.75 11.90 2.03
C ALA A 70 -0.24 12.08 0.60
N ALA A 71 0.95 11.56 0.27
CA ALA A 71 1.50 11.62 -1.08
C ALA A 71 0.66 10.82 -2.08
N MET A 72 0.13 9.66 -1.69
CA MET A 72 -0.80 8.88 -2.51
C MET A 72 -2.07 9.66 -2.83
N ILE A 73 -2.75 10.19 -1.79
CA ILE A 73 -3.98 10.97 -1.95
C ILE A 73 -3.71 12.21 -2.83
N ALA A 74 -2.60 12.91 -2.59
CA ALA A 74 -2.22 14.08 -3.38
C ALA A 74 -1.91 13.74 -4.85
N ALA A 75 -1.45 12.53 -5.16
CA ALA A 75 -1.24 12.08 -6.53
C ALA A 75 -2.59 11.85 -7.24
N LEU A 76 -3.58 11.30 -6.56
CA LEU A 76 -4.92 11.03 -7.10
C LEU A 76 -5.71 12.32 -7.36
N LEU A 77 -5.63 13.30 -6.45
CA LEU A 77 -6.32 14.58 -6.59
C LEU A 77 -5.79 15.48 -7.74
N LYS A 78 -4.65 15.11 -8.33
CA LYS A 78 -4.06 15.83 -9.48
C LYS A 78 -4.45 15.22 -10.84
N LYS A 79 -5.12 14.08 -10.84
CA LYS A 79 -5.63 13.43 -12.06
C LYS A 79 -6.92 14.08 -12.52
#